data_AF-A0A6V7LRD2-F1
#
_entry.id   AF-A0A6V7LRD2-F1
#
_cell.length_a   1.000
_cell.length_b   1.000
_cell.length_c   1.000
_cell.angle_alpha   90.00
_cell.angle_beta   90.00
_cell.angle_gamma   90.00
#
_symmetry.space_group_name_H-M   'P 1'
#
loop_
_entity.id
_entity.type
_entity.pdbx_description
1 polymer ?
#
loop_
_entity_poly.entity_id
_entity_poly.type
_entity_poly.pdbx_seq_one_letter_code
_entity_poly.pdbx_strand_id
1 'polypeptide(L)'
;MIISYPCCITYFCFDNFLCGMNLTAFGQFRILQNDIRKICPSDSEKSCDIDEDYIQLQFIQCVNKHQELISFVENIKELFRSVIVGFVVVLCFMICTEFYMLML
;
A
#
# COMPACT_ATOMS: atom_id res chain seq x y z
N MET A 1 -19.94 -14.45 25.43
CA MET A 1 -19.61 -13.01 25.45
C MET A 1 -18.11 -12.74 25.59
N ILE A 2 -17.38 -13.44 26.47
CA ILE A 2 -15.92 -13.22 26.69
C ILE A 2 -15.04 -13.52 25.45
N ILE A 3 -15.43 -14.47 24.59
CA ILE A 3 -14.68 -14.83 23.38
C ILE A 3 -14.91 -13.82 22.22
N SER A 4 -16.03 -13.10 22.22
CA SER A 4 -16.38 -12.19 21.11
C SER A 4 -15.48 -10.94 21.09
N TYR A 5 -15.16 -10.39 22.25
CA TYR A 5 -14.31 -9.20 22.38
C TYR A 5 -12.91 -9.33 21.75
N PRO A 6 -12.11 -10.36 22.06
CA PRO A 6 -10.80 -10.53 21.42
C PRO A 6 -10.92 -10.80 19.92
N CYS A 7 -11.93 -11.56 19.46
CA CYS A 7 -12.15 -11.79 18.04
C CYS A 7 -12.42 -10.49 17.27
N CYS A 8 -13.29 -9.62 17.79
CA CYS A 8 -13.59 -8.32 17.19
C CYS A 8 -12.35 -7.41 17.14
N ILE A 9 -11.55 -7.40 18.21
CA ILE A 9 -10.29 -6.63 18.24
C ILE A 9 -9.31 -7.14 17.21
N THR A 10 -9.10 -8.46 17.13
CA THR A 10 -8.16 -9.04 16.16
C THR A 10 -8.60 -8.75 14.73
N TYR A 11 -9.91 -8.83 14.43
CA TYR A 11 -10.47 -8.45 13.13
C TYR A 11 -10.16 -6.99 12.80
N PHE A 12 -10.49 -6.07 13.72
CA PHE A 12 -10.26 -4.65 13.52
C PHE A 12 -8.76 -4.32 13.36
N CYS A 13 -7.90 -4.89 14.20
CA CYS A 13 -6.46 -4.69 14.12
C CYS A 13 -5.88 -5.14 12.77
N PHE A 14 -6.38 -6.23 12.21
CA PHE A 14 -5.92 -6.75 10.93
C PHE A 14 -6.23 -5.78 9.78
N ASP A 15 -7.47 -5.29 9.69
CA ASP A 15 -7.87 -4.32 8.66
C ASP A 15 -7.09 -3.00 8.79
N ASN A 16 -6.89 -2.52 10.02
CA ASN A 16 -6.11 -1.30 10.26
C ASN A 16 -4.63 -1.48 9.90
N PHE A 17 -4.06 -2.64 10.19
CA PHE A 17 -2.67 -2.94 9.84
C PHE A 17 -2.49 -2.99 8.31
N LEU A 18 -3.38 -3.68 7.61
CA LEU A 18 -3.38 -3.75 6.15
C LEU A 18 -3.56 -2.36 5.53
N CYS A 19 -4.49 -1.56 6.04
CA CYS A 19 -4.68 -0.17 5.62
C CYS A 19 -3.43 0.68 5.85
N GLY A 20 -2.80 0.55 7.03
CA GLY A 20 -1.57 1.25 7.38
C GLY A 20 -0.42 0.94 6.42
N MET A 21 -0.19 -0.33 6.10
CA MET A 21 0.85 -0.72 5.13
C MET A 21 0.57 -0.18 3.73
N ASN A 22 -0.68 -0.23 3.26
CA ASN A 22 -1.05 0.36 1.97
C ASN A 22 -0.84 1.87 1.95
N LEU A 23 -1.18 2.56 3.04
CA LEU A 23 -0.94 3.99 3.19
C LEU A 23 0.56 4.33 3.20
N THR A 24 1.37 3.53 3.89
CA THR A 24 2.83 3.67 3.87
C THR A 24 3.37 3.47 2.46
N ALA A 25 2.93 2.42 1.74
CA ALA A 25 3.34 2.18 0.36
C ALA A 25 2.99 3.37 -0.54
N PHE A 26 1.75 3.85 -0.47
CA PHE A 26 1.30 5.04 -1.19
C PHE A 26 2.13 6.29 -0.85
N GLY A 27 2.44 6.50 0.43
CA GLY A 27 3.29 7.58 0.89
C GLY A 27 4.69 7.53 0.27
N GLN A 28 5.31 6.35 0.25
CA GLN A 28 6.62 6.14 -0.37
C GLN A 28 6.59 6.38 -1.88
N PHE A 29 5.54 5.96 -2.58
CA PHE A 29 5.37 6.25 -4.01
C PHE A 29 5.25 7.76 -4.26
N ARG A 30 4.52 8.49 -3.40
CA ARG A 30 4.36 9.94 -3.52
C ARG A 30 5.68 10.68 -3.27
N ILE A 31 6.48 10.25 -2.29
CA ILE A 31 7.82 10.81 -2.05
C ILE A 31 8.68 10.60 -3.30
N LEU A 32 8.69 9.39 -3.83
CA LEU A 32 9.45 9.05 -5.02
C LEU A 32 9.02 9.91 -6.23
N GLN A 33 7.72 10.07 -6.45
CA GLN A 33 7.18 10.94 -7.52
C GLN A 33 7.66 12.39 -7.37
N ASN A 34 7.70 12.90 -6.14
CA ASN A 34 8.20 14.25 -5.88
C ASN A 34 9.71 14.36 -6.14
N ASP A 35 10.48 13.31 -5.81
CA ASP A 35 11.92 13.29 -6.07
C ASP A 35 12.24 13.22 -7.57
N ILE A 36 11.48 12.43 -8.35
CA ILE A 36 11.58 12.43 -9.84
C ILE A 36 11.30 13.81 -10.41
N ARG A 37 10.26 14.50 -9.90
CA ARG A 37 9.88 15.83 -10.38
C ARG A 37 10.96 16.89 -10.09
N LYS A 38 11.72 16.73 -9.01
CA LYS A 38 12.88 17.60 -8.73
C LYS A 38 14.04 17.35 -9.70
N ILE A 39 14.24 16.10 -10.12
CA ILE A 39 15.30 15.71 -11.06
C ILE A 39 14.97 16.18 -12.49
N CYS A 40 13.69 16.22 -12.86
CA CYS A 40 13.21 16.66 -14.18
C CYS A 40 12.34 17.92 -14.08
N PRO A 41 12.91 19.11 -13.80
CA PRO A 41 12.14 20.35 -13.75
C PRO A 41 11.59 20.66 -15.15
N SER A 42 10.27 20.74 -15.26
CA SER A 42 9.57 21.02 -16.52
C SER A 42 9.80 22.48 -16.92
N ASP A 43 10.65 22.71 -17.92
CA ASP A 43 10.65 23.84 -18.85
C ASP A 43 10.41 25.26 -18.28
N SER A 44 11.25 25.80 -17.38
CA SER A 44 11.35 27.28 -17.31
C SER A 44 12.57 27.94 -16.67
N GLU A 45 13.42 27.28 -15.87
CA GLU A 45 14.50 28.02 -15.21
C GLU A 45 15.86 27.31 -15.18
N LYS A 46 16.75 27.89 -15.98
CA LYS A 46 18.19 28.05 -15.78
C LYS A 46 19.05 26.86 -16.21
N SER A 47 19.68 27.09 -17.37
CA SER A 47 21.12 26.96 -17.57
C SER A 47 21.90 26.83 -16.25
N CYS A 48 22.09 25.60 -15.81
CA CYS A 48 23.09 25.25 -14.81
C CYS A 48 23.87 24.09 -15.43
N ASP A 49 25.18 24.16 -15.26
CA ASP A 49 26.19 23.17 -15.61
C ASP A 49 25.96 21.93 -14.72
N ILE A 50 24.80 21.25 -14.89
CA ILE A 50 24.43 20.09 -14.09
C ILE A 50 25.15 18.90 -14.69
N ASP A 51 26.13 18.41 -13.95
CA ASP A 51 26.88 17.19 -14.23
C ASP A 51 25.92 16.05 -14.60
N GLU A 52 26.01 15.56 -15.85
CA GLU A 52 25.16 14.47 -16.36
C GLU A 52 25.27 13.22 -15.47
N ASP A 53 26.46 12.98 -14.92
CA ASP A 53 26.74 11.89 -13.98
C ASP A 53 25.90 12.02 -12.69
N TYR A 54 25.68 13.23 -12.19
CA TYR A 54 24.85 13.48 -11.00
C TYR A 54 23.37 13.18 -11.26
N ILE A 55 22.84 13.58 -12.43
CA ILE A 55 21.46 13.29 -12.83
C ILE A 55 21.27 11.79 -13.03
N GLN A 56 22.24 11.13 -13.68
CA GLN A 56 22.20 9.69 -13.91
C GLN A 56 22.21 8.91 -12.58
N LEU A 57 23.06 9.31 -11.62
CA LEU A 57 23.11 8.69 -10.29
C LEU A 57 21.79 8.84 -9.53
N GLN A 58 21.22 10.05 -9.52
CA GLN A 58 19.92 10.34 -8.90
C GLN A 58 18.79 9.50 -9.52
N PHE A 59 18.79 9.35 -10.85
CA PHE A 59 17.82 8.54 -11.55
C PHE A 59 17.96 7.05 -11.21
N ILE A 60 19.18 6.51 -11.16
CA ILE A 60 19.43 5.12 -10.76
C ILE A 60 18.94 4.87 -9.33
N GLN A 61 19.22 5.78 -8.40
CA GLN A 61 18.73 5.68 -7.01
C GLN A 61 17.21 5.68 -6.95
N CYS A 62 16.55 6.52 -7.76
CA CYS A 62 15.10 6.55 -7.87
C CYS A 62 14.52 5.23 -8.39
N VAL A 63 15.10 4.67 -9.46
CA VAL A 63 14.67 3.38 -10.01
C VAL A 63 14.85 2.25 -8.99
N ASN A 64 15.97 2.22 -8.27
CA ASN A 64 16.21 1.23 -7.21
C ASN A 64 15.16 1.34 -6.10
N LYS A 65 14.86 2.55 -5.64
CA LYS A 65 13.82 2.79 -4.63
C LYS A 65 12.42 2.42 -5.11
N HIS A 66 12.13 2.62 -6.40
CA HIS A 66 10.88 2.16 -7.01
C HIS A 66 10.77 0.63 -7.00
N GLN A 67 11.84 -0.07 -7.38
CA GLN A 67 11.87 -1.54 -7.39
C GLN A 67 11.73 -2.12 -5.98
N GLU A 68 12.39 -1.52 -4.98
CA GLU A 68 12.23 -1.91 -3.58
C GLU A 68 10.78 -1.78 -3.11
N LEU A 69 10.11 -0.67 -3.49
CA LEU A 69 8.73 -0.43 -3.13
C LEU A 69 7.75 -1.38 -3.83
N ILE A 70 8.00 -1.75 -5.10
CA ILE A 70 7.24 -2.81 -5.78
C ILE A 70 7.39 -4.13 -5.04
N SER A 71 8.62 -4.51 -4.67
CA SER A 71 8.89 -5.73 -3.92
C SER A 71 8.17 -5.75 -2.56
N PHE A 72 8.17 -4.62 -1.85
CA PHE A 72 7.42 -4.46 -0.61
C PHE A 72 5.91 -4.68 -0.79
N VAL A 73 5.32 -4.09 -1.83
CA VAL A 73 3.88 -4.26 -2.13
C VAL A 73 3.56 -5.70 -2.53
N GLU A 74 4.40 -6.35 -3.33
CA GLU A 74 4.19 -7.75 -3.71
C GLU A 74 4.28 -8.68 -2.49
N ASN A 75 5.23 -8.44 -1.57
CA ASN A 75 5.32 -9.18 -0.30
C ASN A 75 4.06 -9.02 0.56
N ILE A 76 3.52 -7.80 0.68
CA ILE A 76 2.24 -7.57 1.38
C ILE A 76 1.14 -8.34 0.68
N LYS A 77 1.05 -8.23 -0.63
CA LYS A 77 0.00 -8.91 -1.40
C LYS A 77 0.07 -10.42 -1.19
N GLU A 78 1.25 -11.03 -1.23
CA GLU A 78 1.41 -12.47 -0.96
C GLU A 78 1.01 -12.86 0.47
N LEU A 79 1.47 -12.11 1.47
CA LEU A 79 1.17 -12.39 2.88
C LEU A 79 -0.33 -12.30 3.18
N PHE A 80 -1.02 -11.35 2.55
CA PHE A 80 -2.43 -11.06 2.83
C PHE A 80 -3.40 -11.72 1.85
N ARG A 81 -2.93 -12.28 0.73
CA ARG A 81 -3.78 -12.86 -0.31
C ARG A 81 -4.76 -13.89 0.23
N SER A 82 -4.26 -14.90 0.94
CA SER A 82 -5.11 -15.97 1.47
C SER A 82 -6.04 -15.46 2.56
N VAL A 83 -5.59 -14.49 3.36
CA VAL A 83 -6.35 -13.96 4.49
C VAL A 83 -7.54 -13.13 4.00
N ILE A 84 -7.32 -12.24 3.02
CA ILE A 84 -8.39 -11.43 2.41
C ILE A 84 -9.45 -12.34 1.79
N VAL A 85 -9.06 -13.40 1.07
CA VAL A 85 -10.01 -14.35 0.48
C VAL A 85 -10.86 -15.02 1.57
N GLY A 86 -10.24 -15.49 2.64
CA GLY A 86 -10.96 -16.07 3.78
C GLY A 86 -11.94 -15.08 4.41
N PHE A 87 -11.50 -13.84 4.61
CA PHE A 87 -12.33 -12.75 5.14
C PHE A 87 -13.58 -12.48 4.29
N VAL A 88 -13.40 -12.34 2.97
CA VAL A 88 -14.51 -12.09 2.04
C VAL A 88 -15.55 -13.22 2.11
N VAL A 89 -15.10 -14.48 2.14
CA VAL A 89 -16.00 -15.63 2.25
C VAL A 89 -16.78 -15.60 3.56
N VAL A 90 -16.12 -15.37 4.69
CA VAL A 90 -16.78 -15.30 6.01
C VAL A 90 -17.79 -14.16 6.06
N LEU A 91 -17.43 -12.98 5.55
CA LEU A 91 -18.33 -11.83 5.49
C LEU A 91 -19.56 -12.11 4.60
N CYS A 92 -19.38 -12.76 3.45
CA CYS A 92 -20.50 -13.18 2.61
C CYS A 92 -21.46 -14.11 3.36
N PHE A 93 -20.95 -15.14 4.05
CA PHE A 93 -21.79 -16.04 4.85
C PHE A 93 -22.54 -15.31 5.97
N MET A 94 -21.87 -14.40 6.67
CA MET A 94 -22.48 -13.59 7.73
C MET A 94 -23.63 -12.74 7.17
N ILE A 95 -23.39 -12.01 6.07
CA ILE A 95 -24.40 -11.16 5.41
C ILE A 95 -25.59 -12.02 4.93
N CYS A 96 -25.33 -13.16 4.30
CA CYS A 96 -26.41 -14.06 3.85
C CYS A 96 -27.26 -14.57 5.02
N THR A 97 -26.64 -14.90 6.15
CA THR A 97 -27.34 -15.39 7.35
C THR A 97 -28.19 -14.29 7.98
N GLU A 98 -27.62 -13.09 8.14
CA GLU A 98 -28.35 -11.92 8.67
C GLU A 98 -29.54 -11.56 7.76
N PHE A 99 -29.35 -11.56 6.45
CA PHE A 99 -30.44 -11.30 5.50
C PHE A 99 -31.56 -12.34 5.58
N TYR A 100 -31.22 -13.62 5.73
CA TYR A 100 -32.20 -14.69 5.93
C TYR A 100 -33.00 -14.48 7.22
N MET A 101 -32.32 -14.14 8.33
CA MET A 101 -32.96 -13.87 9.62
C MET A 101 -33.86 -12.64 9.59
N LEU A 102 -33.56 -11.63 8.77
CA LEU A 102 -34.40 -10.43 8.61
C LEU A 102 -35.65 -10.67 7.75
N MET A 103 -35.57 -11.63 6.81
CA MET A 103 -36.67 -11.96 5.90
C MET A 103 -37.65 -12.98 6.51
N LEU A 104 -37.22 -13.75 7.51
CA LEU A 104 -38.04 -14.70 8.28
C LEU A 104 -38.77 -14.00 9.43
#